data_AF-A0A286EJ35-F1
#
_entry.id   AF-A0A286EJ35-F1
#
_cell.length_a   1.000
_cell.length_b   1.000
_cell.length_c   1.000
_cell.angle_alpha   90.00
_cell.angle_beta   90.00
_cell.angle_gamma   90.00
#
_symmetry.space_group_name_H-M   'P 1'
#
loop_
_entity.id
_entity.type
_entity.pdbx_description
1 polymer ?
#
loop_
_entity_poly.entity_id
_entity_poly.type
_entity_poly.pdbx_seq_one_letter_code
_entity_poly.pdbx_strand_id
1 'polypeptide(L)'
;MTEPTLRTRYDFTLPRGYVDHNGRLQKTGTMRLATARDELEPLRDPSVSGPDDPRLTIVVLARVVEKLGDLELVTTHEIEGLFAVDLAFLQDFYGVINFGTQEEFEALLSAQQGTALLGSARSAPPAAPTTAAAGGGGAAGDGGVTDEDGAALPETTGRSLRSAVEELPRRAL
;
A
#
# COMPACT_ATOMS: atom_id res chain seq x y z
N MET A 1 -4.79 27.40 -34.27
CA MET A 1 -5.56 26.43 -33.46
C MET A 1 -4.54 25.51 -32.82
N THR A 2 -4.36 25.58 -31.51
CA THR A 2 -3.49 24.63 -30.80
C THR A 2 -4.27 23.33 -30.69
N GLU A 3 -3.85 22.28 -31.38
CA GLU A 3 -4.46 20.97 -31.20
C GLU A 3 -4.22 20.51 -29.75
N PRO A 4 -5.24 19.93 -29.08
CA PRO A 4 -5.07 19.40 -27.75
C PRO A 4 -4.05 18.26 -27.79
N THR A 5 -2.96 18.40 -27.02
CA THR A 5 -1.99 17.31 -26.87
C THR A 5 -2.59 16.22 -26.00
N LEU A 6 -2.59 14.98 -26.48
CA LEU A 6 -3.06 13.83 -25.72
C LEU A 6 -2.08 13.57 -24.57
N ARG A 7 -2.55 13.68 -23.32
CA ARG A 7 -1.78 13.24 -22.16
C ARG A 7 -1.88 11.73 -22.05
N THR A 8 -0.75 11.04 -22.10
CA THR A 8 -0.68 9.57 -22.02
C THR A 8 0.02 9.07 -20.77
N ARG A 9 0.54 9.96 -19.94
CA ARG A 9 1.29 9.67 -18.71
C ARG A 9 0.76 10.47 -17.53
N TYR A 10 0.64 9.79 -16.41
CA TYR A 10 0.03 10.31 -15.19
C TYR A 10 0.91 9.95 -14.00
N ASP A 11 1.26 10.96 -13.23
CA ASP A 11 2.05 10.78 -12.02
C ASP A 11 1.13 10.42 -10.85
N PHE A 12 1.63 9.55 -9.97
CA PHE A 12 0.94 9.12 -8.77
C PHE A 12 1.87 9.17 -7.56
N THR A 13 1.28 9.20 -6.37
CA THR A 13 1.99 9.01 -5.11
C THR A 13 1.31 7.90 -4.32
N LEU A 14 2.06 6.84 -4.02
CA LEU A 14 1.63 5.75 -3.16
C LEU A 14 1.32 6.27 -1.74
N PRO A 15 0.17 5.90 -1.14
CA PRO A 15 -0.16 6.20 0.25
C PRO A 15 0.96 5.92 1.25
N ARG A 16 1.51 4.70 1.25
CA ARG A 16 2.62 4.29 2.14
C ARG A 16 3.94 4.31 1.39
N GLY A 17 4.00 3.66 0.24
CA GLY A 17 5.20 3.56 -0.60
C GLY A 17 5.80 2.15 -0.61
N TYR A 18 6.62 1.89 -1.61
CA TYR A 18 7.37 0.66 -1.77
C TYR A 18 8.73 0.76 -1.12
N VAL A 19 9.16 -0.27 -0.38
CA VAL A 19 10.52 -0.33 0.18
C VAL A 19 11.37 -1.19 -0.73
N ASP A 20 12.38 -0.59 -1.37
CA ASP A 20 13.28 -1.31 -2.27
C ASP A 20 14.27 -2.21 -1.52
N HIS A 21 15.03 -3.01 -2.27
CA HIS A 21 16.01 -3.94 -1.70
C HIS A 21 17.15 -3.25 -0.92
N ASN A 22 17.34 -1.94 -1.10
CA ASN A 22 18.30 -1.14 -0.35
C ASN A 22 17.67 -0.48 0.89
N GLY A 23 16.40 -0.80 1.20
CA GLY A 23 15.66 -0.20 2.29
C GLY A 23 15.19 1.23 2.01
N ARG A 24 15.21 1.70 0.76
CA ARG A 24 14.77 3.05 0.42
C ARG A 24 13.29 3.06 0.11
N LEU A 25 12.60 4.08 0.61
CA LEU A 25 11.17 4.26 0.40
C LEU A 25 10.89 5.01 -0.92
N GLN A 26 10.21 4.34 -1.84
CA GLN A 26 9.78 4.85 -3.14
C GLN A 26 8.28 5.15 -3.10
N LYS A 27 7.92 6.43 -3.15
CA LYS A 27 6.50 6.85 -3.06
C LYS A 27 5.91 7.33 -4.37
N THR A 28 6.68 8.06 -5.17
CA THR A 28 6.19 8.69 -6.39
C THR A 28 6.43 7.78 -7.59
N GLY A 29 5.53 7.77 -8.55
CA GLY A 29 5.72 7.02 -9.78
C GLY A 29 4.95 7.62 -10.95
N THR A 30 5.15 7.03 -12.12
CA THR A 30 4.46 7.42 -13.35
C THR A 30 3.83 6.19 -13.98
N MET A 31 2.56 6.30 -14.33
CA MET A 31 1.81 5.29 -15.07
C MET A 31 1.40 5.84 -16.42
N ARG A 32 1.52 5.03 -17.47
CA ARG A 32 1.00 5.35 -18.80
C ARG A 32 -0.40 4.77 -18.99
N LEU A 33 -1.14 5.32 -19.95
CA LEU A 33 -2.36 4.66 -20.43
C LEU A 33 -2.05 3.25 -20.91
N ALA A 34 -2.96 2.34 -20.58
CA ALA A 34 -2.91 0.97 -21.03
C ALA A 34 -3.22 0.91 -22.53
N THR A 35 -2.55 0.00 -23.22
CA THR A 35 -2.91 -0.38 -24.57
C THR A 35 -3.70 -1.68 -24.53
N ALA A 36 -4.45 -1.98 -25.60
CA ALA A 36 -5.12 -3.28 -25.72
C ALA A 36 -4.14 -4.47 -25.59
N ARG A 37 -2.86 -4.28 -25.94
CA ARG A 37 -1.83 -5.31 -25.76
C ARG A 37 -1.50 -5.55 -24.29
N ASP A 38 -1.53 -4.51 -23.46
CA ASP A 38 -1.27 -4.66 -22.02
C ASP A 38 -2.35 -5.50 -21.35
N GLU A 39 -3.59 -5.39 -21.80
CA GLU A 39 -4.74 -6.15 -21.29
C GLU A 39 -4.80 -7.59 -21.82
N LEU A 40 -4.52 -7.78 -23.11
CA LEU A 40 -4.78 -9.07 -23.76
C LEU A 40 -3.59 -10.03 -23.73
N GLU A 41 -2.36 -9.53 -23.73
CA GLU A 41 -1.18 -10.41 -23.74
C GLU A 41 -1.04 -11.24 -22.45
N PRO A 42 -1.29 -10.71 -21.23
CA PRO A 42 -1.20 -11.52 -20.01
C PRO A 42 -2.16 -12.71 -19.98
N LEU A 43 -3.33 -12.60 -20.62
CA LEU A 43 -4.30 -13.70 -20.75
C LEU A 43 -3.79 -14.88 -21.59
N ARG A 44 -2.68 -14.70 -22.32
CA ARG A 44 -2.03 -15.77 -23.08
C ARG A 44 -0.98 -16.52 -22.26
N ASP A 45 -0.62 -16.01 -21.09
CA ASP A 45 0.34 -16.64 -20.20
C ASP A 45 -0.31 -17.85 -19.50
N PRO A 46 0.27 -19.06 -19.55
CA PRO A 46 -0.26 -20.24 -18.88
C PRO A 46 -0.41 -20.11 -17.35
N SER A 47 0.29 -19.14 -16.72
CA SER A 47 0.20 -18.85 -15.30
C SER A 47 -1.00 -17.99 -14.90
N VAL A 48 -1.75 -17.47 -15.88
CA VAL A 48 -2.98 -16.69 -15.67
C VAL A 48 -4.17 -17.56 -16.04
N SER A 49 -5.01 -17.87 -15.04
CA SER A 49 -6.11 -18.83 -15.20
C SER A 49 -7.27 -18.29 -16.05
N GLY A 50 -7.36 -16.96 -16.20
CA GLY A 50 -8.40 -16.29 -16.97
C GLY A 50 -8.54 -14.81 -16.61
N PRO A 51 -9.60 -14.14 -17.12
CA PRO A 51 -9.85 -12.70 -16.88
C PRO A 51 -10.15 -12.34 -15.43
N ASP A 52 -10.57 -13.29 -14.61
CA ASP A 52 -10.89 -13.07 -13.19
C ASP A 52 -9.73 -13.42 -12.25
N ASP A 53 -8.57 -13.80 -12.79
CA ASP A 53 -7.40 -14.18 -11.99
C ASP A 53 -6.71 -12.93 -11.39
N PRO A 54 -6.55 -12.81 -10.06
CA PRO A 54 -5.88 -11.66 -9.44
C PRO A 54 -4.45 -11.40 -9.97
N ARG A 55 -3.77 -12.43 -10.48
CA ARG A 55 -2.43 -12.27 -11.11
C ARG A 55 -2.50 -11.43 -12.38
N LEU A 56 -3.62 -11.44 -13.11
CA LEU A 56 -3.79 -10.63 -14.30
C LEU A 56 -3.56 -9.15 -13.99
N THR A 57 -4.20 -8.64 -12.95
CA THR A 57 -4.07 -7.24 -12.53
C THR A 57 -2.63 -6.87 -12.19
N ILE A 58 -1.90 -7.76 -11.52
CA ILE A 58 -0.49 -7.55 -11.18
C ILE A 58 0.36 -7.41 -12.45
N VAL A 59 0.16 -8.30 -13.43
CA VAL A 59 0.91 -8.28 -14.69
C VAL A 59 0.58 -7.03 -15.52
N VAL A 60 -0.69 -6.62 -15.56
CA VAL A 60 -1.11 -5.38 -16.22
C VAL A 60 -0.43 -4.17 -15.57
N LEU A 61 -0.51 -4.05 -14.24
CA LEU A 61 0.11 -2.95 -13.49
C LEU A 61 1.62 -2.87 -13.73
N ALA A 62 2.32 -4.01 -13.70
CA ALA A 62 3.76 -4.07 -13.99
C ALA A 62 4.12 -3.57 -15.40
N ARG A 63 3.20 -3.67 -16.38
CA ARG A 63 3.44 -3.20 -17.75
C ARG A 63 3.20 -1.71 -17.95
N VAL A 64 2.32 -1.11 -17.14
CA VAL A 64 1.88 0.27 -17.32
C VAL A 64 2.53 1.25 -16.34
N VAL A 65 3.04 0.77 -15.21
CA VAL A 65 3.88 1.60 -14.33
C VAL A 65 5.27 1.71 -14.96
N GLU A 66 5.58 2.87 -15.53
CA GLU A 66 6.88 3.12 -16.18
C GLU A 66 7.98 3.44 -15.17
N LYS A 67 7.63 3.99 -14.00
CA LYS A 67 8.59 4.39 -12.97
C LYS A 67 8.01 4.31 -11.56
N LEU A 68 8.82 3.87 -10.60
CA LEU A 68 8.51 3.92 -9.17
C LEU A 68 9.73 4.40 -8.38
N GLY A 69 9.72 5.67 -7.99
CA GLY A 69 10.85 6.32 -7.34
C GLY A 69 12.07 6.33 -8.25
N ASP A 70 13.17 5.71 -7.82
CA ASP A 70 14.37 5.55 -8.65
C ASP A 70 14.33 4.33 -9.59
N LEU A 71 13.27 3.52 -9.54
CA LEU A 71 13.15 2.31 -10.35
C LEU A 71 12.58 2.67 -11.73
N GLU A 72 13.39 2.55 -12.78
CA GLU A 72 13.00 2.76 -14.18
C GLU A 72 12.38 1.51 -14.83
N LEU A 73 12.49 0.36 -14.17
CA LEU A 73 11.85 -0.88 -14.58
C LEU A 73 11.06 -1.42 -13.38
N VAL A 74 9.74 -1.39 -13.50
CA VAL A 74 8.83 -1.98 -12.52
C VAL A 74 8.40 -3.34 -13.05
N THR A 75 8.62 -4.39 -12.27
CA THR A 75 8.23 -5.76 -12.64
C THR A 75 7.10 -6.24 -11.74
N THR A 76 6.58 -7.45 -11.99
CA THR A 76 5.59 -8.06 -11.11
C THR A 76 6.11 -8.21 -9.68
N HIS A 77 7.42 -8.37 -9.50
CA HIS A 77 8.05 -8.47 -8.18
C HIS A 77 7.81 -7.20 -7.34
N GLU A 78 8.03 -6.02 -7.92
CA GLU A 78 7.80 -4.75 -7.21
C GLU A 78 6.31 -4.55 -6.89
N ILE A 79 5.42 -4.90 -7.84
CA ILE A 79 3.96 -4.77 -7.64
C ILE A 79 3.46 -5.75 -6.55
N GLU A 80 3.95 -6.99 -6.55
CA GLU A 80 3.65 -8.00 -5.51
C GLU A 80 4.19 -7.60 -4.13
N GLY A 81 5.28 -6.82 -4.11
CA GLY A 81 5.89 -6.31 -2.88
C GLY A 81 5.23 -5.06 -2.28
N LEU A 82 4.19 -4.52 -2.92
CA LEU A 82 3.44 -3.37 -2.39
C LEU A 82 2.63 -3.74 -1.15
N PHE A 83 2.45 -2.76 -0.25
CA PHE A 83 1.42 -2.88 0.77
C PHE A 83 0.05 -2.98 0.12
N ALA A 84 -0.88 -3.71 0.75
CA ALA A 84 -2.23 -3.90 0.21
C ALA A 84 -2.96 -2.57 -0.10
N VAL A 85 -2.74 -1.54 0.71
CA VAL A 85 -3.30 -0.18 0.48
C VAL A 85 -2.72 0.49 -0.76
N ASP A 86 -1.43 0.27 -1.05
CA ASP A 86 -0.76 0.84 -2.22
C ASP A 86 -1.13 0.07 -3.49
N LEU A 87 -1.28 -1.25 -3.39
CA LEU A 87 -1.79 -2.07 -4.49
C LEU A 87 -3.21 -1.67 -4.87
N ALA A 88 -4.12 -1.56 -3.89
CA ALA A 88 -5.49 -1.11 -4.11
C ALA A 88 -5.52 0.29 -4.75
N PHE A 89 -4.68 1.20 -4.25
CA PHE A 89 -4.53 2.52 -4.84
C PHE A 89 -4.11 2.47 -6.32
N LEU A 90 -3.13 1.63 -6.68
CA LEU A 90 -2.72 1.49 -8.09
C LEU A 90 -3.81 0.88 -8.97
N GLN A 91 -4.63 -0.02 -8.43
CA GLN A 91 -5.78 -0.59 -9.13
C GLN A 91 -6.84 0.50 -9.43
N ASP A 92 -7.16 1.32 -8.43
CA ASP A 92 -8.09 2.44 -8.59
C ASP A 92 -7.54 3.48 -9.57
N PHE A 93 -6.26 3.85 -9.42
CA PHE A 93 -5.59 4.80 -10.30
C PHE A 93 -5.61 4.33 -11.76
N TYR A 94 -5.28 3.06 -11.99
CA TYR A 94 -5.34 2.42 -13.29
C TYR A 94 -6.75 2.48 -13.89
N GLY A 95 -7.78 2.15 -13.11
CA GLY A 95 -9.16 2.19 -13.56
C GLY A 95 -9.58 3.59 -13.98
N VAL A 96 -9.25 4.59 -13.16
CA VAL A 96 -9.63 5.99 -13.40
C VAL A 96 -8.93 6.58 -14.63
N ILE A 97 -7.63 6.36 -14.83
CA ILE A 97 -6.94 6.94 -15.99
C ILE A 97 -7.34 6.29 -17.32
N ASN A 98 -7.77 5.02 -17.32
CA ASN A 98 -8.09 4.29 -18.55
C ASN A 98 -9.59 4.31 -18.89
N PHE A 99 -10.46 4.36 -17.88
CA PHE A 99 -11.92 4.20 -18.07
C PHE A 99 -12.74 5.27 -17.35
N GLY A 100 -12.12 6.07 -16.48
CA GLY A 100 -12.79 7.10 -15.71
C GLY A 100 -12.97 8.41 -16.46
N THR A 101 -13.68 9.31 -15.80
CA THR A 101 -13.92 10.70 -16.18
C THR A 101 -12.86 11.63 -15.57
N GLN A 102 -12.80 12.85 -16.09
CA GLN A 102 -11.93 13.89 -15.53
C GLN A 102 -12.27 14.20 -14.06
N GLU A 103 -13.55 14.19 -13.69
CA GLU A 103 -14.01 14.44 -12.32
C GLU A 103 -13.53 13.34 -11.36
N GLU A 104 -13.59 12.08 -11.77
CA GLU A 104 -13.08 10.94 -10.97
C GLU A 104 -11.56 11.02 -10.79
N PHE A 105 -10.84 11.43 -11.84
CA PHE A 105 -9.39 11.67 -11.76
C PHE A 105 -9.03 12.78 -10.77
N GLU A 106 -9.77 13.89 -10.79
CA GLU A 106 -9.58 15.01 -9.85
C GLU A 106 -9.94 14.63 -8.41
N ALA A 107 -11.01 13.87 -8.22
CA ALA A 107 -11.40 13.35 -6.92
C ALA A 107 -10.31 12.43 -6.33
N LEU A 108 -9.75 11.55 -7.15
CA LEU A 108 -8.68 10.63 -6.74
C LEU A 108 -7.40 11.39 -6.35
N LEU A 109 -7.02 12.41 -7.12
CA LEU A 109 -5.89 13.30 -6.78
C LEU A 109 -6.12 14.04 -5.46
N SER A 110 -7.35 14.49 -5.22
CA SER A 110 -7.72 15.18 -3.98
C SER A 110 -7.64 14.24 -2.77
N ALA A 111 -8.05 12.98 -2.91
CA ALA A 111 -7.96 11.97 -1.86
C ALA A 111 -6.49 11.65 -1.48
N GLN A 112 -5.56 11.69 -2.44
CA GLN A 112 -4.12 11.52 -2.16
C GLN A 112 -3.59 12.61 -1.22
N GLN A 113 -4.04 13.86 -1.40
CA GLN A 113 -3.61 15.00 -0.56
C GLN A 113 -4.06 14.83 0.91
N GLY A 114 -5.22 14.21 1.15
CA GLY A 114 -5.72 13.93 2.50
C GLY A 114 -5.01 12.77 3.21
N THR A 115 -4.52 11.78 2.45
CA THR A 115 -3.94 10.55 3.01
C THR A 115 -2.53 10.73 3.60
N ALA A 116 -1.79 11.75 3.16
CA ALA A 116 -0.47 12.09 3.69
C ALA A 116 -0.44 12.30 5.23
N LEU A 117 -1.59 12.63 5.83
CA LEU A 117 -1.73 12.92 7.27
C LEU A 117 -1.67 11.68 8.19
N LEU A 118 -1.89 10.46 7.69
CA LEU A 118 -1.92 9.21 8.49
C LEU A 118 -0.56 8.50 8.61
N GLY A 119 0.51 9.11 8.08
CA GLY A 119 1.86 8.52 8.11
C GLY A 119 2.99 9.54 8.19
N SER A 120 2.71 10.84 8.06
CA SER A 120 3.70 11.87 8.37
C SER A 120 3.78 12.01 9.89
N ALA A 121 4.79 11.39 10.50
CA ALA A 121 5.18 11.78 11.84
C ALA A 121 5.45 13.28 11.80
N ARG A 122 4.64 14.07 12.53
CA ARG A 122 4.90 15.50 12.69
C ARG A 122 6.36 15.66 13.09
N SER A 123 7.14 16.39 12.29
CA SER A 123 8.44 16.87 12.72
C SER A 123 8.24 17.59 14.05
N ALA A 124 8.90 17.10 15.11
CA ALA A 124 8.84 17.73 16.41
C ALA A 124 9.39 19.17 16.28
N PRO A 125 8.72 20.19 16.86
CA PRO A 125 9.29 21.53 16.90
C PRO A 125 10.62 21.48 17.68
N PRO A 126 11.61 22.33 17.34
CA PRO A 126 12.87 22.35 18.09
C PRO A 126 12.56 22.72 19.55
N ALA A 127 12.96 21.85 20.47
CA ALA A 127 12.84 22.09 21.89
C ALA A 127 13.58 23.39 22.24
N ALA A 128 12.84 24.38 22.73
CA ALA A 128 13.42 25.60 23.29
C ALA A 128 14.27 25.25 24.52
N PRO A 129 15.36 25.98 24.80
CA PRO A 129 16.22 25.68 25.94
C PRO A 129 15.45 25.92 27.24
N THR A 130 15.31 24.88 28.06
CA THR A 130 14.83 25.01 29.44
C THR A 130 15.94 25.62 30.29
N THR A 131 15.70 26.83 30.79
CA THR A 131 16.46 27.45 31.86
C THR A 131 16.27 26.64 33.13
N ALA A 132 17.35 26.01 33.62
CA ALA A 132 17.38 25.34 34.90
C ALA A 132 17.37 26.37 36.05
N ALA A 133 16.36 26.29 36.92
CA ALA A 133 16.38 26.91 38.24
C ALA A 133 16.33 25.81 39.31
N ALA A 134 17.25 25.92 40.26
CA ALA A 134 17.55 24.97 41.30
C ALA A 134 16.61 25.04 42.52
N GLY A 135 16.56 23.92 43.26
CA GLY A 135 16.02 23.76 44.62
C GLY A 135 15.25 22.43 44.73
N GLY A 136 15.46 21.52 45.67
CA GLY A 136 16.30 21.45 46.86
C GLY A 136 15.62 20.50 47.87
N GLY A 137 16.28 19.39 48.23
CA GLY A 137 16.21 18.77 49.57
C GLY A 137 15.21 17.63 49.86
N GLY A 138 15.76 16.40 50.04
CA GLY A 138 15.50 15.38 51.09
C GLY A 138 14.11 14.75 51.27
N ALA A 139 13.90 13.53 51.77
CA ALA A 139 14.75 12.42 52.20
C ALA A 139 13.84 11.17 52.45
N ALA A 140 14.43 9.98 52.28
CA ALA A 140 14.19 8.69 52.97
C ALA A 140 12.77 8.11 53.19
N GLY A 141 12.60 6.87 52.73
CA GLY A 141 11.61 5.90 53.19
C GLY A 141 11.98 4.52 52.66
N ASP A 142 12.41 3.61 53.54
CA ASP A 142 12.90 2.27 53.22
C ASP A 142 11.75 1.24 53.10
N GLY A 143 12.08 0.10 52.48
CA GLY A 143 11.60 -1.19 52.99
C GLY A 143 10.67 -1.99 52.07
N GLY A 144 11.14 -3.18 51.67
CA GLY A 144 10.26 -4.29 51.27
C GLY A 144 10.72 -5.09 50.06
N VAL A 145 11.68 -6.00 50.27
CA VAL A 145 11.93 -7.15 49.40
C VAL A 145 10.99 -8.28 49.81
N THR A 146 10.36 -8.94 48.83
CA THR A 146 10.07 -10.39 48.88
C THR A 146 10.14 -10.94 47.45
N ASP A 147 11.12 -11.81 47.23
CA ASP A 147 11.13 -12.81 46.17
C ASP A 147 10.01 -13.85 46.41
N GLU A 148 9.51 -14.48 45.34
CA GLU A 148 9.70 -15.93 45.10
C GLU A 148 8.81 -16.44 43.95
N ASP A 149 9.49 -17.11 43.02
CA ASP A 149 9.17 -18.37 42.32
C ASP A 149 7.83 -18.63 41.61
N GLY A 150 7.98 -19.22 40.41
CA GLY A 150 7.32 -20.51 40.18
C GLY A 150 6.41 -20.66 38.97
N ALA A 151 7.01 -21.09 37.85
CA ALA A 151 6.58 -22.21 37.01
C ALA A 151 5.25 -22.20 36.19
N ALA A 152 5.47 -22.47 34.89
CA ALA A 152 4.79 -23.45 34.04
C ALA A 152 3.49 -23.10 33.28
N LEU A 153 3.59 -23.32 31.96
CA LEU A 153 2.53 -23.42 30.94
C LEU A 153 1.60 -24.62 31.21
N PRO A 154 0.41 -24.62 30.60
CA PRO A 154 0.21 -25.63 29.55
C PRO A 154 -0.51 -25.09 28.30
N GLU A 155 -0.14 -25.66 27.16
CA GLU A 155 -0.89 -25.66 25.91
C GLU A 155 -2.17 -26.49 26.04
N THR A 156 -3.29 -26.05 25.45
CA THR A 156 -4.31 -26.98 24.93
C THR A 156 -4.98 -26.45 23.66
N THR A 157 -4.71 -27.20 22.57
CA THR A 157 -5.67 -27.71 21.58
C THR A 157 -6.51 -26.72 20.77
N GLY A 158 -6.26 -26.76 19.46
CA GLY A 158 -7.00 -26.02 18.47
C GLY A 158 -8.47 -26.45 18.30
N ARG A 159 -9.23 -25.56 17.67
CA ARG A 159 -10.34 -25.96 16.81
C ARG A 159 -10.46 -24.99 15.64
N SER A 160 -9.93 -25.46 14.51
CA SER A 160 -10.30 -24.95 13.19
C SER A 160 -11.80 -25.15 12.99
N LEU A 161 -12.52 -24.08 12.66
CA LEU A 161 -13.87 -24.15 12.09
C LEU A 161 -13.89 -23.32 10.81
N ARG A 162 -13.46 -23.97 9.73
CA ARG A 162 -13.86 -23.60 8.37
C ARG A 162 -15.29 -24.06 8.11
N SER A 163 -15.91 -23.35 7.17
CA SER A 163 -17.07 -23.71 6.32
C SER A 163 -18.44 -23.24 6.77
N ALA A 164 -19.01 -22.31 5.99
CA ALA A 164 -20.01 -22.67 4.98
C ALA A 164 -20.19 -21.52 3.97
N VAL A 165 -19.68 -21.70 2.74
CA VAL A 165 -20.15 -20.96 1.55
C VAL A 165 -21.23 -21.83 0.93
N GLU A 166 -22.44 -21.30 0.85
CA GLU A 166 -23.61 -21.94 0.25
C GLU A 166 -23.63 -21.61 -1.25
N GLU A 167 -23.35 -22.61 -2.10
CA GLU A 167 -23.47 -22.50 -3.56
C GLU A 167 -24.94 -22.53 -3.98
N LEU A 168 -25.40 -21.47 -4.66
CA LEU A 168 -26.70 -21.43 -5.32
C LEU A 168 -26.65 -22.21 -6.66
N PRO A 169 -27.61 -23.11 -6.94
CA PRO A 169 -27.59 -23.92 -8.16
C PRO A 169 -27.97 -23.07 -9.38
N ARG A 170 -27.09 -23.07 -10.40
CA ARG A 170 -27.39 -22.56 -11.74
C ARG A 170 -28.48 -23.41 -12.38
N ARG A 171 -29.68 -22.85 -12.56
CA ARG A 171 -30.72 -23.47 -13.39
C ARG A 171 -30.32 -23.34 -14.87
N ALA A 172 -30.13 -24.47 -15.52
CA ALA A 172 -30.15 -24.57 -16.98
C ALA A 172 -31.61 -24.50 -17.47
N LEU A 173 -31.74 -23.99 -18.70
CA LEU A 173 -32.96 -23.74 -19.49
C LEU A 173 -33.99 -24.87 -19.48
#